data_AF-A0A842QZC8-F1
#
_entry.id   AF-A0A842QZC8-F1
#
_cell.length_a   1.000
_cell.length_b   1.000
_cell.length_c   1.000
_cell.angle_alpha   90.00
_cell.angle_beta   90.00
_cell.angle_gamma   90.00
#
_symmetry.space_group_name_H-M   'P 1'
#
loop_
_entity.id
_entity.type
_entity.pdbx_description
1 polymer ?
#
loop_
_entity_poly.entity_id
_entity_poly.type
_entity_poly.pdbx_seq_one_letter_code
_entity_poly.pdbx_strand_id
1 'polypeptide(L)'
;MNVKAGNKCLDRIARIIKCPCCQVKYKALIPTNLLDEDDDGIGVVLVEPACGHKFIIFVDKRLRVRGYERIEYENIEIRDADAAFIEQNIQELKKQHEIMLKEDYNKAFEILKEIKKARKNISTLNHEK
;
A
#
# COMPACT_ATOMS: atom_id res chain seq x y z
N MET A 1 1.10 -10.07 27.09
CA MET A 1 0.87 -8.61 27.18
C MET A 1 -0.46 -8.31 26.49
N ASN A 2 -1.47 -7.78 27.21
CA ASN A 2 -2.78 -7.51 26.62
C ASN A 2 -2.79 -6.10 26.00
N VAL A 3 -2.74 -6.02 24.68
CA VAL A 3 -2.95 -4.76 23.96
C VAL A 3 -4.46 -4.50 23.90
N LYS A 4 -4.97 -3.68 24.81
CA LYS A 4 -6.37 -3.22 24.75
C LYS A 4 -6.51 -2.30 23.53
N ALA A 5 -7.10 -2.81 22.45
CA ALA A 5 -7.58 -2.00 21.33
C ALA A 5 -8.73 -1.11 21.82
N GLY A 6 -8.39 0.04 22.39
CA GLY A 6 -9.36 1.05 22.77
C GLY A 6 -9.95 1.67 21.51
N ASN A 7 -11.20 1.32 21.20
CA ASN A 7 -12.03 2.06 20.24
C ASN A 7 -12.28 3.47 20.79
N LYS A 8 -11.29 4.37 20.68
CA LYS A 8 -11.49 5.80 20.87
C LYS A 8 -12.45 6.24 19.75
N CYS A 9 -13.66 6.64 20.12
CA CYS A 9 -14.54 7.36 19.20
C CYS A 9 -13.75 8.56 18.65
N LEU A 10 -13.56 8.59 17.34
CA LEU A 10 -12.90 9.72 16.68
C LEU A 10 -13.86 10.89 16.67
N ASP A 11 -13.88 11.66 17.76
CA ASP A 11 -14.59 12.93 17.83
C ASP A 11 -14.07 13.87 16.72
N ARG A 12 -15.00 14.48 16.00
CA ARG A 12 -14.68 15.39 14.88
C ARG A 12 -15.39 16.71 15.04
N ILE A 13 -14.65 17.79 14.93
CA ILE A 13 -15.21 19.15 14.89
C ILE A 13 -15.37 19.60 13.44
N ALA A 14 -16.57 20.10 13.12
CA ALA A 14 -16.84 20.67 11.82
C ALA A 14 -16.32 22.11 11.71
N ARG A 15 -15.54 22.40 10.67
CA ARG A 15 -15.11 23.77 10.31
C ARG A 15 -15.54 24.10 8.88
N ILE A 16 -16.00 25.34 8.68
CA ILE A 16 -16.23 25.87 7.33
C ILE A 16 -14.89 26.39 6.81
N ILE A 17 -14.41 25.81 5.73
CA ILE A 17 -13.20 26.22 5.01
C ILE A 17 -13.57 26.62 3.57
N LYS A 18 -12.73 27.42 2.92
CA LYS A 18 -12.84 27.70 1.49
C LYS A 18 -11.82 26.85 0.73
N CYS A 19 -12.21 26.31 -0.41
CA CYS A 19 -11.25 25.69 -1.33
C CYS A 19 -10.24 26.75 -1.81
N PRO A 20 -8.91 26.53 -1.67
CA PRO A 20 -7.90 27.47 -2.13
C PRO A 20 -7.85 27.58 -3.67
N CYS A 21 -8.46 26.64 -4.41
CA CYS A 21 -8.51 26.63 -5.87
C CYS A 21 -9.69 27.45 -6.42
N CYS A 22 -10.91 27.20 -5.94
CA CYS A 22 -12.14 27.80 -6.49
C CYS A 22 -13.01 28.58 -5.48
N GLN A 23 -12.52 28.79 -4.25
CA GLN A 23 -13.19 29.55 -3.17
C GLN A 23 -14.56 29.01 -2.68
N VAL A 24 -15.05 27.88 -3.23
CA VAL A 24 -16.24 27.18 -2.75
C VAL A 24 -16.09 26.81 -1.27
N LYS A 25 -17.13 27.09 -0.48
CA LYS A 25 -17.19 26.75 0.95
C LYS A 25 -17.48 25.27 1.14
N TYR A 26 -16.76 24.63 2.05
CA TYR A 26 -16.92 23.23 2.41
C TYR A 26 -16.89 23.05 3.93
N LYS A 27 -17.66 22.07 4.44
CA LYS A 27 -17.71 21.71 5.86
C LYS A 27 -16.75 20.54 6.12
N ALA A 28 -15.50 20.85 6.40
CA ALA A 28 -14.49 19.84 6.74
C ALA A 28 -14.72 19.29 8.16
N LEU A 29 -14.54 17.98 8.33
CA LEU A 29 -14.58 17.30 9.61
C LEU A 29 -13.14 17.04 10.07
N ILE A 30 -12.68 17.83 11.04
CA ILE A 30 -11.33 17.77 11.59
C ILE A 30 -11.35 16.85 12.83
N PRO A 31 -10.54 15.77 12.89
CA PRO A 31 -10.38 14.97 14.11
C PRO A 31 -9.93 15.85 15.28
N THR A 32 -10.50 15.67 16.47
CA THR A 32 -10.06 16.43 17.66
C THR A 32 -8.74 15.91 18.22
N ASN A 33 -8.47 14.62 18.03
CA ASN A 33 -7.26 13.91 18.43
C ASN A 33 -6.13 14.00 17.37
N LEU A 34 -6.05 15.11 16.63
CA LEU A 34 -5.08 15.31 15.55
C LEU A 34 -3.67 15.61 16.07
N LEU A 35 -3.58 16.10 17.31
CA LEU A 35 -2.36 16.47 18.03
C LEU A 35 -2.54 15.97 19.47
N ASP A 36 -1.49 15.41 20.06
CA ASP A 36 -1.50 15.08 21.49
C ASP A 36 -1.36 16.36 22.34
N GLU A 37 -1.75 16.30 23.61
CA GLU A 37 -1.85 17.50 24.47
C GLU A 37 -0.49 18.22 24.62
N ASP A 38 0.62 17.48 24.61
CA ASP A 38 1.99 17.99 24.77
C ASP A 38 2.57 18.62 23.47
N ASP A 39 2.23 18.09 22.30
CA ASP A 39 2.66 18.47 20.94
C ASP A 39 4.08 19.12 20.81
N ASP A 40 4.27 20.40 20.40
CA ASP A 40 3.35 21.54 20.23
C ASP A 40 2.98 21.87 18.76
N GLY A 41 2.92 20.86 17.90
CA GLY A 41 2.97 20.96 16.45
C GLY A 41 1.71 21.37 15.68
N ILE A 42 1.80 21.19 14.37
CA ILE A 42 0.76 21.48 13.37
C ILE A 42 0.25 20.16 12.80
N GLY A 43 -1.03 19.87 13.03
CA GLY A 43 -1.71 18.71 12.50
C GLY A 43 -2.07 18.89 11.02
N VAL A 44 -2.00 17.82 10.26
CA VAL A 44 -2.19 17.83 8.80
C VAL A 44 -3.46 17.06 8.45
N VAL A 45 -4.36 17.68 7.66
CA VAL A 45 -5.62 17.03 7.24
C VAL A 45 -5.79 17.17 5.73
N LEU A 46 -6.00 16.04 5.04
CA LEU A 46 -6.43 15.99 3.65
C LEU A 46 -7.91 16.39 3.53
N VAL A 47 -8.23 17.28 2.58
CA VAL A 47 -9.59 17.72 2.31
C VAL A 47 -9.96 17.48 0.84
N GLU A 48 -11.08 16.81 0.64
CA GLU A 48 -11.71 16.55 -0.66
C GLU A 48 -13.12 17.18 -0.67
N PRO A 49 -13.26 18.50 -0.90
CA PRO A 49 -14.56 19.14 -1.09
C PRO A 49 -15.31 18.64 -2.33
N ALA A 50 -16.63 18.84 -2.33
CA ALA A 50 -17.51 18.52 -3.47
C ALA A 50 -17.19 19.26 -4.79
N CYS A 51 -16.25 20.23 -4.78
CA CYS A 51 -15.74 20.88 -6.00
C CYS A 51 -14.56 20.13 -6.66
N GLY A 52 -14.27 18.89 -6.28
CA GLY A 52 -13.31 17.99 -6.93
C GLY A 52 -11.82 18.27 -6.66
N HIS A 53 -11.45 19.50 -6.33
CA HIS A 53 -10.07 19.87 -5.97
C HIS A 53 -9.63 19.23 -4.65
N LYS A 54 -8.44 18.63 -4.61
CA LYS A 54 -7.83 18.10 -3.37
C LYS A 54 -6.78 19.06 -2.81
N PHE A 55 -6.77 19.25 -1.50
CA PHE A 55 -5.78 20.09 -0.81
C PHE A 55 -5.60 19.65 0.64
N ILE A 56 -4.44 19.99 1.19
CA ILE A 56 -4.08 19.80 2.58
C ILE A 56 -4.43 21.08 3.37
N ILE A 57 -4.91 20.91 4.60
CA ILE A 57 -5.01 22.00 5.58
C ILE A 57 -4.06 21.74 6.76
N PHE A 58 -3.41 22.80 7.20
CA PHE A 58 -2.57 22.83 8.39
C PHE A 58 -3.36 23.37 9.57
N VAL A 59 -3.38 22.65 10.69
CA VAL A 59 -4.28 22.90 11.82
C VAL A 59 -3.49 22.95 13.12
N ASP A 60 -3.70 23.97 13.97
CA ASP A 60 -3.07 24.06 15.30
C ASP A 60 -3.80 23.25 16.38
N LYS A 61 -3.20 23.12 17.58
CA LYS A 61 -3.86 22.52 18.77
C LYS A 61 -5.23 23.10 19.12
N ARG A 62 -5.55 24.32 18.68
CA ARG A 62 -6.86 24.98 18.90
C ARG A 62 -7.85 24.68 17.78
N LEU A 63 -7.53 23.73 16.89
CA LEU A 63 -8.29 23.31 15.72
C LEU A 63 -8.64 24.50 14.82
N ARG A 64 -7.67 25.40 14.63
CA ARG A 64 -7.72 26.54 13.72
C ARG A 64 -6.83 26.27 12.52
N VAL A 65 -7.34 26.54 11.33
CA VAL A 65 -6.57 26.40 10.08
C VAL A 65 -5.54 27.53 10.01
N ARG A 66 -4.27 27.18 9.82
CA ARG A 66 -3.11 28.08 9.72
C ARG A 66 -2.61 28.25 8.29
N GLY A 67 -2.82 27.26 7.43
CA GLY A 67 -2.38 27.28 6.04
C GLY A 67 -3.09 26.22 5.20
N TYR A 68 -2.83 26.27 3.90
CA TYR A 68 -3.37 25.37 2.89
C TYR A 68 -2.26 25.05 1.90
N GLU A 69 -2.21 23.81 1.42
CA GLU A 69 -1.31 23.38 0.35
C GLU A 69 -2.14 22.64 -0.71
N ARG A 70 -2.00 23.02 -1.97
CA ARG A 70 -2.71 22.36 -3.07
C ARG A 70 -1.98 21.06 -3.38
N ILE A 71 -2.72 19.97 -3.59
CA ILE A 71 -2.11 18.75 -4.11
C ILE A 71 -2.11 18.86 -5.63
N GLU A 72 -0.98 19.30 -6.15
CA GLU A 72 -0.68 19.20 -7.57
C GLU A 72 -0.28 17.75 -7.85
N TYR A 73 -1.24 16.97 -8.34
CA TYR A 73 -0.91 15.76 -9.04
C TYR A 73 -0.32 16.19 -10.38
N GLU A 74 0.99 16.02 -10.56
CA GLU A 74 1.51 15.80 -11.91
C GLU A 74 0.75 14.60 -12.45
N ASN A 75 -0.09 14.82 -13.47
CA ASN A 75 -0.57 13.72 -14.28
C ASN A 75 0.67 13.11 -14.93
N ILE A 76 1.13 11.99 -14.40
CA ILE A 76 2.12 11.15 -15.05
C ILE A 76 1.39 10.51 -16.24
N GLU A 77 1.28 11.30 -17.30
CA GLU A 77 0.96 10.83 -18.65
C GLU A 77 2.10 9.90 -19.03
N ILE A 78 1.90 8.59 -18.81
CA ILE A 78 2.78 7.54 -19.28
C ILE A 78 2.87 7.72 -20.79
N ARG A 79 4.00 8.20 -21.30
CA ARG A 79 4.18 8.42 -22.73
C ARG A 79 4.23 7.05 -23.40
N ASP A 80 3.88 6.98 -24.69
CA ASP A 80 3.88 5.69 -25.41
C ASP A 80 5.25 4.97 -25.36
N ALA A 81 6.34 5.74 -25.27
CA ALA A 81 7.70 5.23 -25.05
C ALA A 81 7.88 4.56 -23.67
N ASP A 82 7.29 5.12 -22.62
CA ASP A 82 7.32 4.56 -21.27
C ASP A 82 6.45 3.29 -21.19
N ALA A 83 5.29 3.29 -21.86
CA ALA A 83 4.42 2.13 -21.96
C ALA A 83 5.11 0.92 -22.63
N ALA A 84 5.80 1.15 -23.76
CA ALA A 84 6.57 0.12 -24.45
C ALA A 84 7.72 -0.44 -23.59
N PHE A 85 8.43 0.42 -22.85
CA PHE A 85 9.48 0.01 -21.91
C PHE A 85 8.92 -0.84 -20.74
N ILE A 86 7.79 -0.41 -20.17
CA ILE A 86 7.08 -1.17 -19.12
C ILE A 86 6.65 -2.54 -19.65
N GLU A 87 6.09 -2.61 -20.86
CA GLU A 87 5.68 -3.88 -21.45
C GLU A 87 6.85 -4.82 -21.71
N GLN A 88 7.98 -4.32 -22.24
CA GLN A 88 9.20 -5.12 -22.43
C GLN A 88 9.71 -5.72 -21.11
N ASN A 89 9.73 -4.92 -20.03
CA ASN A 89 10.13 -5.39 -18.70
C ASN A 89 9.16 -6.46 -18.15
N ILE A 90 7.85 -6.30 -18.35
CA ILE A 90 6.85 -7.30 -17.97
C ILE A 90 7.03 -8.61 -18.74
N GLN A 91 7.35 -8.55 -20.04
CA GLN A 91 7.63 -9.74 -20.84
C GLN A 91 8.90 -10.46 -20.36
N GLU A 92 9.95 -9.72 -20.02
CA GLU A 92 11.21 -10.32 -19.55
C GLU A 92 11.07 -10.98 -18.17
N LEU A 93 10.36 -10.33 -17.23
CA LEU A 93 10.03 -10.92 -15.93
C LEU A 93 9.19 -12.21 -16.07
N LYS A 94 8.26 -12.26 -17.03
CA LYS A 94 7.48 -13.48 -17.32
C LYS A 94 8.36 -14.63 -17.79
N LYS A 95 9.32 -14.38 -18.69
CA LYS A 95 10.27 -15.41 -19.16
C LYS A 95 11.15 -15.94 -18.01
N GLN A 96 11.68 -15.04 -17.18
CA GLN A 96 12.49 -15.41 -16.02
C GLN A 96 11.70 -16.30 -15.05
N HIS A 97 10.44 -15.97 -14.79
CA HIS A 97 9.56 -16.79 -13.96
C HIS A 97 9.27 -18.17 -14.57
N GLU A 98 9.06 -18.25 -15.89
CA GLU A 98 8.86 -19.54 -16.59
C GLU A 98 10.11 -20.44 -16.52
N ILE A 99 11.30 -19.87 -16.64
CA ILE A 99 12.58 -20.60 -16.49
C ILE A 99 12.69 -21.16 -15.08
N MET A 100 12.47 -20.35 -14.05
CA MET A 100 12.52 -20.76 -12.65
C MET A 100 11.56 -21.92 -12.34
N LEU A 101 10.31 -21.85 -12.83
CA LEU A 101 9.32 -22.92 -12.66
C LEU A 101 9.76 -24.24 -13.33
N LYS A 102 10.41 -24.18 -14.50
CA LYS A 102 10.95 -25.36 -15.18
C LYS A 102 12.11 -25.98 -14.41
N GLU A 103 13.00 -25.16 -13.85
CA GLU A 103 14.08 -25.66 -13.00
C GLU A 103 13.56 -26.38 -11.76
N ASP A 104 12.57 -25.80 -11.07
CA ASP A 104 12.01 -26.39 -9.86
C ASP A 104 11.23 -27.68 -10.14
N TYR A 105 10.51 -27.74 -11.27
CA TYR A 105 9.89 -28.99 -11.74
C TYR A 105 10.94 -30.08 -12.03
N ASN A 106 12.05 -29.73 -12.69
CA ASN A 106 13.14 -30.68 -12.98
C ASN A 106 13.82 -31.19 -11.70
N LYS A 107 14.07 -30.30 -10.71
CA LYS A 107 14.59 -30.69 -9.39
C LYS A 107 13.63 -31.67 -8.68
N ALA A 108 12.33 -31.38 -8.67
CA ALA A 108 11.32 -32.26 -8.09
C ALA A 108 11.25 -33.64 -8.80
N PHE A 109 11.42 -33.68 -10.12
CA PHE A 109 11.42 -34.91 -10.89
C PHE A 109 12.59 -35.85 -10.54
N GLU A 110 13.82 -35.31 -10.40
CA GLU A 110 14.97 -36.12 -9.99
C GLU A 110 14.85 -36.59 -8.53
N ILE A 111 14.30 -35.77 -7.61
CA ILE A 111 13.98 -36.22 -6.24
C ILE A 111 13.00 -37.42 -6.26
N LEU A 112 11.94 -37.36 -7.07
CA LEU A 112 10.98 -38.47 -7.22
C LEU A 112 11.62 -39.75 -7.78
N LYS A 113 12.64 -39.62 -8.64
CA LYS A 113 13.39 -40.73 -9.23
C LYS A 113 14.28 -41.41 -8.18
N GLU A 114 14.96 -40.65 -7.33
CA GLU A 114 15.72 -41.19 -6.20
C GLU A 114 14.83 -41.85 -5.15
N ILE A 115 13.67 -41.25 -4.81
CA ILE A 115 12.67 -41.87 -3.92
C ILE A 115 12.20 -43.23 -4.47
N LYS A 116 11.95 -43.33 -5.80
CA LYS A 116 11.58 -44.61 -6.44
C LYS A 116 12.69 -45.66 -6.36
N LYS A 117 13.96 -45.28 -6.58
CA LYS A 117 15.11 -46.20 -6.40
C LYS A 117 15.22 -46.67 -4.96
N ALA A 118 15.20 -45.76 -4.00
CA ALA A 118 15.28 -46.07 -2.57
C ALA A 118 14.16 -47.04 -2.14
N ARG A 119 12.93 -46.79 -2.56
CA ARG A 119 11.79 -47.68 -2.30
C ARG A 119 11.99 -49.10 -2.86
N LYS A 120 12.56 -49.22 -4.08
CA LYS A 120 12.88 -50.53 -4.67
C LYS A 120 13.95 -51.27 -3.85
N ASN A 121 15.01 -50.58 -3.45
CA ASN A 121 16.09 -51.16 -2.65
C ASN A 121 15.61 -51.62 -1.26
N ILE A 122 14.71 -50.88 -0.63
CA ILE A 122 14.06 -51.30 0.63
C ILE A 122 13.22 -52.57 0.42
N SER A 123 12.47 -52.66 -0.69
CA SER A 123 11.66 -53.85 -0.96
C SER A 123 12.48 -55.13 -1.19
N THR A 124 13.67 -55.03 -1.79
CA THR A 124 14.58 -56.18 -1.94
C THR A 124 15.19 -56.59 -0.60
N LEU A 125 15.66 -55.63 0.22
CA LEU A 125 16.25 -55.92 1.53
C LEU A 125 15.26 -56.54 2.54
N ASN A 126 13.97 -56.32 2.36
CA ASN A 126 12.92 -56.94 3.18
C ASN A 126 12.50 -58.34 2.71
N HIS A 127 12.98 -58.81 1.54
CA HIS A 127 12.75 -60.16 1.04
C HIS A 127 13.94 -61.12 1.29
N GLU A 128 15.08 -60.59 1.76
CA GLU A 128 16.31 -61.33 2.08
C GLU A 128 16.47 -61.60 3.59
N LYS A 129 15.44 -61.32 4.39
CA LYS A 129 15.36 -61.55 5.84
C LYS A 129 14.19 -62.48 6.19
#